data_AF-A0A952PXW8-F1
#
_entry.id   AF-A0A952PXW8-F1
#
_cell.length_a   1.000
_cell.length_b   1.000
_cell.length_c   1.000
_cell.angle_alpha   90.00
_cell.angle_beta   90.00
_cell.angle_gamma   90.00
#
_symmetry.space_group_name_H-M   'P 1'
#
loop_
_entity.id
_entity.type
_entity.pdbx_description
1 polymer ?
#
loop_
_entity_poly.entity_id
_entity_poly.type
_entity_poly.pdbx_seq_one_letter_code
_entity_poly.pdbx_strand_id
1 'polypeptide(L)'
;MSGDELSLRVSVATLARVVFPHDGATMLALERKATLRNDTAYVVAQPFGGAVRLLNVAALHDLIGAFRFDSDRSRAEQDFRILIRPADWSRVKAFCLHHLRRADDPALETDPERELIEELAECLQVTLKPTQFTYRSIGIAIEDTPTPTDNIYSQGVPTVRLYSIFEVMITDTALCLALLNASERHTDAALGTLAVNNAQSGGRGRANSVLTIPLDSMTTFYRIMSPDQRYGAVNLDGHPLDPSVLAILDSIDVPQLQRL
;
A
#
# COMPACT_ATOMS: atom_id res chain seq x y z
N MET A 1 25.71 -6.43 -24.31
CA MET A 1 25.00 -5.55 -23.35
C MET A 1 24.42 -6.45 -22.26
N SER A 2 24.56 -6.03 -21.00
CA SER A 2 24.48 -6.78 -19.74
C SER A 2 23.09 -7.35 -19.43
N GLY A 3 22.72 -8.46 -20.08
CA GLY A 3 21.46 -9.17 -19.81
C GLY A 3 21.33 -9.78 -18.40
N ASP A 4 22.35 -9.67 -17.55
CA ASP A 4 22.40 -10.26 -16.20
C ASP A 4 22.24 -9.26 -15.05
N GLU A 5 22.03 -7.98 -15.32
CA GLU A 5 21.90 -7.00 -14.23
C GLU A 5 20.49 -7.02 -13.61
N LEU A 6 20.43 -7.22 -12.28
CA LEU A 6 19.22 -7.13 -11.48
C LEU A 6 18.82 -5.65 -11.29
N SER A 7 18.18 -5.07 -12.31
CA SER A 7 17.92 -3.62 -12.41
C SER A 7 16.44 -3.23 -12.35
N LEU A 8 15.51 -4.20 -12.44
CA LEU A 8 14.08 -3.94 -12.30
C LEU A 8 13.62 -4.33 -10.90
N ARG A 9 13.02 -3.39 -10.18
CA ARG A 9 12.37 -3.67 -8.90
C ARG A 9 10.94 -4.15 -9.14
N VAL A 10 10.57 -5.23 -8.48
CA VAL A 10 9.20 -5.76 -8.40
C VAL A 10 8.72 -5.62 -6.97
N SER A 11 7.55 -5.00 -6.80
CA SER A 11 6.87 -4.90 -5.51
C SER A 11 5.50 -5.54 -5.62
N VAL A 12 5.26 -6.59 -4.82
CA VAL A 12 3.93 -7.18 -4.67
C VAL A 12 3.40 -6.81 -3.29
N ALA A 13 2.21 -6.24 -3.26
CA ALA A 13 1.62 -5.73 -2.04
C ALA A 13 0.13 -6.05 -1.96
N THR A 14 -0.37 -6.09 -0.74
CA THR A 14 -1.80 -6.10 -0.44
C THR A 14 -2.23 -4.65 -0.27
N LEU A 15 -3.37 -4.24 -0.82
CA LEU A 15 -4.00 -2.94 -0.55
C LEU A 15 -5.44 -3.15 -0.09
N ALA A 16 -5.83 -2.47 0.97
CA ALA A 16 -7.14 -2.55 1.58
C ALA A 16 -7.93 -1.25 1.36
N ARG A 17 -9.07 -1.37 0.68
CA ARG A 17 -10.17 -0.40 0.70
C ARG A 17 -10.92 -0.55 2.02
N VAL A 18 -10.47 0.15 3.05
CA VAL A 18 -11.13 0.14 4.36
C VAL A 18 -12.32 1.08 4.34
N VAL A 19 -13.53 0.52 4.47
CA VAL A 19 -14.80 1.27 4.42
C VAL A 19 -15.64 1.03 5.66
N PHE A 20 -16.40 2.06 6.04
CA PHE A 20 -17.31 1.99 7.18
C PHE A 20 -18.48 2.97 7.02
N PRO A 21 -19.65 2.69 7.63
CA PRO A 21 -20.79 3.61 7.60
C PRO A 21 -20.66 4.72 8.65
N HIS A 22 -20.98 5.96 8.27
CA HIS A 22 -21.10 7.09 9.19
C HIS A 22 -22.09 8.13 8.63
N ASP A 23 -23.06 8.56 9.44
CA ASP A 23 -24.03 9.61 9.10
C ASP A 23 -24.72 9.46 7.73
N GLY A 24 -25.02 8.21 7.36
CA GLY A 24 -25.69 7.87 6.10
C GLY A 24 -24.78 7.80 4.87
N ALA A 25 -23.47 8.06 5.03
CA ALA A 25 -22.47 7.92 3.99
C ALA A 25 -21.56 6.71 4.21
N THR A 26 -20.97 6.21 3.13
CA THR A 26 -19.83 5.29 3.19
C THR A 26 -18.55 6.10 3.26
N MET A 27 -17.81 5.92 4.35
CA MET A 27 -16.51 6.54 4.56
C MET A 27 -15.41 5.60 4.07
N LEU A 28 -14.36 6.17 3.50
CA LEU A 28 -13.09 5.53 3.18
C LEU A 28 -12.07 5.93 4.25
N ALA A 29 -11.37 4.96 4.82
CA ALA A 29 -10.23 5.18 5.69
C ALA A 29 -8.92 4.90 4.94
N LEU A 30 -7.99 5.84 5.02
CA LEU A 30 -6.62 5.73 4.48
C LEU A 30 -5.61 5.81 5.63
N GLU A 31 -4.48 5.13 5.50
CA GLU A 31 -3.33 5.34 6.38
C GLU A 31 -2.74 6.72 6.06
N ARG A 32 -2.66 7.59 7.06
CA ARG A 32 -1.92 8.85 6.95
C ARG A 32 -0.58 8.68 7.63
N LYS A 33 0.49 8.78 6.84
CA LYS A 33 1.84 8.41 7.24
C LYS A 33 2.78 9.59 7.13
N ALA A 34 3.36 9.98 8.26
CA ALA A 34 4.48 10.92 8.32
C ALA A 34 5.80 10.15 8.37
N THR A 35 6.71 10.47 7.44
CA THR A 35 8.06 9.90 7.40
C THR A 35 9.09 11.01 7.28
N LEU A 36 10.09 11.00 8.17
CA LEU A 36 11.23 11.89 8.11
C LEU A 36 12.20 11.45 6.99
N ARG A 37 12.55 12.35 6.09
CA ARG A 37 13.58 12.16 5.05
C ARG A 37 14.43 13.43 4.96
N ASN A 38 15.75 13.31 5.07
CA ASN A 38 16.68 14.45 5.01
C ASN A 38 16.22 15.62 5.91
N ASP A 39 15.90 15.32 7.17
CA ASP A 39 15.39 16.25 8.19
C ASP A 39 14.04 16.94 7.88
N THR A 40 13.36 16.54 6.80
CA THR A 40 12.03 17.03 6.44
C THR A 40 10.99 15.92 6.60
N ALA A 41 9.90 16.21 7.32
CA ALA A 41 8.80 15.26 7.46
C ALA A 41 7.87 15.37 6.25
N TYR A 42 7.61 14.24 5.60
CA TYR A 42 6.67 14.10 4.50
C TYR A 42 5.44 13.36 4.98
N VAL A 43 4.27 13.93 4.76
CA VAL A 43 2.98 13.32 5.11
C VAL A 43 2.23 12.96 3.84
N VAL A 44 1.74 11.73 3.77
CA VAL A 44 0.95 11.23 2.65
C VAL A 44 -0.16 10.32 3.17
N ALA A 45 -1.31 10.35 2.52
CA ALA A 45 -2.38 9.39 2.73
C ALA A 45 -2.34 8.29 1.66
N GLN A 46 -2.36 7.03 2.07
CA GLN A 46 -2.28 5.86 1.21
C GLN A 46 -3.28 4.78 1.67
N PRO A 47 -3.64 3.80 0.83
CA PRO A 47 -4.39 2.64 1.31
C PRO A 47 -3.64 1.93 2.44
N PHE A 48 -4.37 1.34 3.37
CA PHE A 48 -3.77 0.37 4.28
C PHE A 48 -3.27 -0.83 3.48
N GLY A 49 -2.14 -1.39 3.85
CA GLY A 49 -1.59 -2.60 3.29
C GLY A 49 -0.07 -2.64 3.29
N GLY A 50 0.46 -3.86 3.32
CA GLY A 50 1.89 -4.12 3.31
C GLY A 50 2.34 -4.98 2.14
N ALA A 51 3.60 -5.41 2.21
CA ALA A 51 4.13 -6.32 1.20
C ALA A 51 3.50 -7.70 1.34
N VAL A 52 3.25 -8.35 0.21
CA VAL A 52 2.95 -9.78 0.20
C VAL A 52 4.24 -10.53 0.55
N ARG A 53 4.16 -11.50 1.46
CA ARG A 53 5.31 -12.36 1.76
C ARG A 53 5.49 -13.46 0.72
N LEU A 54 6.74 -13.72 0.39
CA LEU A 54 7.17 -14.85 -0.42
C LEU A 54 7.43 -16.08 0.47
N LEU A 55 6.41 -16.91 0.65
CA LEU A 55 6.44 -18.10 1.51
C LEU A 55 7.35 -19.20 0.93
N ASN A 56 7.45 -19.28 -0.39
CA ASN A 56 8.33 -20.23 -1.07
C ASN A 56 9.34 -19.51 -1.98
N VAL A 57 10.42 -19.02 -1.36
CA VAL A 57 11.53 -18.34 -2.03
C VAL A 57 12.19 -19.23 -3.09
N ALA A 58 12.29 -20.55 -2.82
CA ALA A 58 12.92 -21.50 -3.73
C ALA A 58 12.12 -21.65 -5.04
N ALA A 59 10.79 -21.71 -4.97
CA ALA A 59 9.95 -21.79 -6.17
C ALA A 59 10.15 -20.59 -7.11
N LEU A 60 10.29 -19.38 -6.56
CA LEU A 60 10.59 -18.20 -7.37
C LEU A 60 12.01 -18.27 -7.96
N HIS A 61 12.99 -18.69 -7.15
CA HIS A 61 14.37 -18.87 -7.62
C HIS A 61 14.47 -19.90 -8.75
N ASP A 62 13.76 -21.02 -8.67
CA ASP A 62 13.73 -22.03 -9.72
C ASP A 62 13.11 -21.50 -11.03
N LEU A 63 12.17 -20.56 -10.92
CA LEU A 63 11.48 -19.96 -12.07
C LEU A 63 12.34 -18.96 -12.85
N ILE A 64 13.05 -18.06 -12.15
CA ILE A 64 13.75 -16.91 -12.76
C ILE A 64 15.27 -16.93 -12.55
N GLY A 65 15.78 -17.85 -11.73
CA GLY A 65 17.17 -17.87 -11.28
C GLY A 65 17.43 -16.79 -10.23
N ALA A 66 18.47 -16.01 -10.44
CA ALA A 66 18.91 -15.00 -9.48
C ALA A 66 17.93 -13.84 -9.34
N PHE A 67 17.66 -13.46 -8.10
CA PHE A 67 17.06 -12.19 -7.70
C PHE A 67 17.64 -11.74 -6.36
N ARG A 68 17.39 -10.50 -5.97
CA ARG A 68 17.84 -9.97 -4.68
C ARG A 68 16.71 -9.19 -4.00
N PHE A 69 16.49 -9.38 -2.71
CA PHE A 69 15.62 -8.47 -1.95
C PHE A 69 16.15 -7.03 -2.00
N ASP A 70 15.28 -6.04 -2.06
CA ASP A 70 15.67 -4.63 -2.16
C ASP A 70 16.28 -4.07 -0.86
N SER A 71 16.11 -4.76 0.26
CA SER A 71 16.71 -4.44 1.55
C SER A 71 16.89 -5.67 2.43
N ASP A 72 17.75 -5.57 3.45
CA ASP A 72 17.91 -6.62 4.47
C ASP A 72 16.62 -6.86 5.25
N ARG A 73 15.81 -5.82 5.44
CA ARG A 73 14.50 -5.92 6.09
C ARG A 73 13.53 -6.75 5.24
N SER A 74 13.41 -6.42 3.94
CA SER A 74 12.58 -7.19 3.02
C SER A 74 13.02 -8.65 2.96
N ARG A 75 14.33 -8.93 3.03
CA ARG A 75 14.85 -10.31 3.13
C ARG A 75 14.43 -11.00 4.44
N ALA A 76 14.52 -10.31 5.57
CA ALA A 76 14.18 -10.87 6.88
C ALA A 76 12.67 -11.13 7.04
N GLU A 77 11.83 -10.24 6.51
CA GLU A 77 10.37 -10.34 6.53
C GLU A 77 9.82 -11.19 5.37
N GLN A 78 10.70 -11.58 4.43
CA GLN A 78 10.36 -12.22 3.14
C GLN A 78 9.37 -11.42 2.28
N ASP A 79 9.35 -10.11 2.44
CA ASP A 79 8.55 -9.20 1.62
C ASP A 79 8.91 -9.35 0.15
N PHE A 80 7.91 -9.49 -0.71
CA PHE A 80 8.08 -9.56 -2.16
C PHE A 80 8.39 -8.17 -2.73
N ARG A 81 9.58 -7.69 -2.39
CA ARG A 81 10.23 -6.45 -2.83
C ARG A 81 11.63 -6.82 -3.29
N ILE A 82 11.73 -7.17 -4.57
CA ILE A 82 12.93 -7.80 -5.13
C ILE A 82 13.42 -7.09 -6.39
N LEU A 83 14.70 -7.22 -6.67
CA LEU A 83 15.36 -6.83 -7.91
C LEU A 83 15.54 -8.08 -8.77
N ILE A 84 15.03 -8.01 -9.99
CA ILE A 84 15.10 -9.06 -11.01
C ILE A 84 15.76 -8.53 -12.28
N ARG A 85 16.11 -9.43 -13.19
CA ARG A 85 16.43 -9.03 -14.56
C ARG A 85 15.14 -8.54 -15.23
N PRO A 86 15.14 -7.43 -15.99
CA PRO A 86 13.93 -6.96 -16.66
C PRO A 86 13.25 -8.02 -17.55
N ALA A 87 14.03 -8.89 -18.20
CA ALA A 87 13.52 -9.98 -19.03
C ALA A 87 12.69 -11.03 -18.26
N ASP A 88 12.86 -11.11 -16.94
CA ASP A 88 12.15 -12.06 -16.08
C ASP A 88 10.76 -11.55 -15.67
N TRP A 89 10.45 -10.27 -15.90
CA TRP A 89 9.21 -9.64 -15.43
C TRP A 89 7.95 -10.39 -15.85
N SER A 90 7.85 -10.79 -17.12
CA SER A 90 6.66 -11.51 -17.61
C SER A 90 6.43 -12.84 -16.87
N ARG A 91 7.51 -13.54 -16.49
CA ARG A 91 7.45 -14.78 -15.72
C ARG A 91 7.04 -14.52 -14.27
N VAL A 92 7.62 -13.50 -13.64
CA VAL A 92 7.25 -13.09 -12.27
C VAL A 92 5.80 -12.64 -12.20
N LYS A 93 5.34 -11.81 -13.14
CA LYS A 93 3.95 -11.38 -13.23
C LYS A 93 2.99 -12.58 -13.33
N ALA A 94 3.28 -13.53 -14.22
CA ALA A 94 2.47 -14.74 -14.37
C ALA A 94 2.44 -15.59 -13.08
N PHE A 95 3.59 -15.74 -12.42
CA PHE A 95 3.70 -16.40 -11.11
C PHE A 95 2.81 -15.73 -10.06
N CYS A 96 2.92 -14.41 -9.88
CA CYS A 96 2.11 -13.67 -8.93
C CYS A 96 0.61 -13.78 -9.23
N LEU A 97 0.21 -13.62 -10.49
CA LEU A 97 -1.20 -13.72 -10.88
C LEU A 97 -1.79 -15.12 -10.67
N HIS A 98 -0.98 -16.17 -10.82
CA HIS A 98 -1.41 -17.54 -10.51
C HIS A 98 -1.64 -17.73 -9.02
N HIS A 99 -0.69 -17.29 -8.20
CA HIS A 99 -0.68 -17.56 -6.76
C HIS A 99 -1.64 -16.65 -5.96
N LEU A 100 -1.74 -15.36 -6.31
CA LEU A 100 -2.61 -14.41 -5.58
C LEU A 100 -4.11 -14.67 -5.71
N ARG A 101 -4.52 -15.52 -6.67
CA ARG A 101 -5.93 -15.91 -6.85
C ARG A 101 -6.37 -17.05 -5.93
N ARG A 102 -5.48 -17.56 -5.09
CA ARG A 102 -5.70 -18.76 -4.25
C ARG A 102 -5.74 -18.35 -2.78
N ALA A 103 -6.79 -18.73 -2.06
CA ALA A 103 -6.97 -18.37 -0.65
C ALA A 103 -5.89 -18.99 0.27
N ASP A 104 -5.48 -20.24 0.00
CA ASP A 104 -4.45 -20.94 0.76
C ASP A 104 -3.26 -21.26 -0.16
N ASP A 105 -2.53 -20.22 -0.56
CA ASP A 105 -1.41 -20.39 -1.48
C ASP A 105 -0.11 -20.76 -0.74
N PRO A 106 0.62 -21.81 -1.16
CA PRO A 106 1.85 -22.20 -0.49
C PRO A 106 3.07 -21.33 -0.86
N ALA A 107 2.96 -20.48 -1.88
CA ALA A 107 4.07 -19.68 -2.38
C ALA A 107 3.98 -18.21 -1.98
N LEU A 108 2.78 -17.64 -1.89
CA LEU A 108 2.54 -16.25 -1.51
C LEU A 108 1.56 -16.15 -0.34
N GLU A 109 1.79 -15.18 0.54
CA GLU A 109 0.78 -14.76 1.51
C GLU A 109 -0.36 -14.05 0.77
N THR A 110 -1.57 -14.60 0.86
CA THR A 110 -2.76 -14.08 0.15
C THR A 110 -3.84 -13.55 1.08
N ASP A 111 -3.69 -13.75 2.39
CA ASP A 111 -4.58 -13.22 3.41
C ASP A 111 -4.14 -11.81 3.84
N PRO A 112 -5.02 -10.79 3.77
CA PRO A 112 -4.67 -9.41 4.17
C PRO A 112 -4.65 -9.20 5.68
N GLU A 113 -5.13 -10.15 6.49
CA GLU A 113 -5.47 -9.94 7.90
C GLU A 113 -4.27 -9.49 8.74
N ARG A 114 -3.09 -10.09 8.54
CA ARG A 114 -1.88 -9.72 9.28
C ARG A 114 -1.53 -8.25 9.10
N GLU A 115 -1.37 -7.81 7.86
CA GLU A 115 -1.00 -6.42 7.53
C GLU A 115 -2.07 -5.44 8.00
N LEU A 116 -3.34 -5.78 7.78
CA LEU A 116 -4.46 -4.95 8.20
C LEU A 116 -4.49 -4.75 9.72
N ILE A 117 -4.33 -5.83 10.50
CA ILE A 117 -4.29 -5.77 11.96
C ILE A 117 -3.10 -4.95 12.44
N GLU A 118 -1.90 -5.20 11.90
CA GLU A 118 -0.68 -4.50 12.28
C GLU A 118 -0.81 -2.98 12.04
N GLU A 119 -1.25 -2.58 10.85
CA GLU A 119 -1.32 -1.17 10.48
C GLU A 119 -2.48 -0.41 11.13
N LEU A 120 -3.67 -1.01 11.22
CA LEU A 120 -4.78 -0.38 11.93
C LEU A 120 -4.47 -0.26 13.43
N ALA A 121 -3.84 -1.26 14.04
CA ALA A 121 -3.44 -1.19 15.44
C ALA A 121 -2.40 -0.08 15.67
N GLU A 122 -1.42 0.06 14.76
CA GLU A 122 -0.43 1.14 14.83
C GLU A 122 -1.09 2.53 14.71
N CYS A 123 -2.02 2.71 13.77
CA CYS A 123 -2.68 4.00 13.55
C CYS A 123 -3.66 4.38 14.65
N LEU A 124 -4.41 3.41 15.18
CA LEU A 124 -5.49 3.65 16.13
C LEU A 124 -5.04 3.52 17.59
N GLN A 125 -3.91 2.84 17.83
CA GLN A 125 -3.43 2.47 19.17
C GLN A 125 -4.44 1.61 19.92
N VAL A 126 -5.10 0.70 19.21
CA VAL A 126 -6.08 -0.25 19.76
C VAL A 126 -5.71 -1.68 19.35
N THR A 127 -6.12 -2.66 20.16
CA THR A 127 -6.03 -4.08 19.76
C THR A 127 -7.23 -4.41 18.88
N LEU A 128 -6.99 -4.63 17.58
CA LEU A 128 -8.02 -5.13 16.67
C LEU A 128 -8.34 -6.60 16.93
N LYS A 129 -9.62 -6.92 16.88
CA LYS A 129 -10.13 -8.30 16.91
C LYS A 129 -10.64 -8.66 15.51
N PRO A 130 -10.43 -9.91 15.05
CA PRO A 130 -10.92 -10.36 13.74
C PRO A 130 -12.43 -10.19 13.54
N THR A 131 -13.21 -10.18 14.61
CA THR A 131 -14.67 -9.99 14.56
C THR A 131 -15.12 -8.55 14.32
N GLN A 132 -14.22 -7.57 14.33
CA GLN A 132 -14.56 -6.15 14.18
C GLN A 132 -14.64 -5.70 12.72
N PHE A 133 -14.20 -6.55 11.79
CA PHE A 133 -14.22 -6.28 10.37
C PHE A 133 -14.49 -7.58 9.59
N THR A 134 -14.88 -7.41 8.34
CA THR A 134 -14.90 -8.48 7.34
C THR A 134 -14.09 -8.01 6.15
N TYR A 135 -13.55 -8.93 5.35
CA TYR A 135 -12.88 -8.57 4.13
C TYR A 135 -13.18 -9.54 3.00
N ARG A 136 -13.02 -9.06 1.77
CA ARG A 136 -13.09 -9.87 0.55
C ARG A 136 -12.12 -9.34 -0.49
N SER A 137 -11.52 -10.22 -1.29
CA SER A 137 -10.76 -9.79 -2.46
C SER A 137 -11.71 -9.13 -3.47
N ILE A 138 -11.30 -7.99 -4.03
CA ILE A 138 -12.06 -7.25 -5.04
C ILE A 138 -11.34 -7.12 -6.38
N GLY A 139 -10.09 -7.60 -6.49
CA GLY A 139 -9.38 -7.68 -7.75
C GLY A 139 -7.87 -7.54 -7.61
N ILE A 140 -7.19 -7.47 -8.75
CA ILE A 140 -5.75 -7.22 -8.84
C ILE A 140 -5.52 -5.96 -9.69
N ALA A 141 -4.61 -5.09 -9.27
CA ALA A 141 -4.11 -3.99 -10.09
C ALA A 141 -2.61 -4.13 -10.36
N ILE A 142 -2.19 -3.77 -11.57
CA ILE A 142 -0.81 -3.91 -12.04
C ILE A 142 -0.33 -2.57 -12.59
N GLU A 143 0.80 -2.11 -12.08
CA GLU A 143 1.61 -1.04 -12.67
C GLU A 143 2.69 -1.70 -13.53
N ASP A 144 2.35 -1.94 -14.80
CA ASP A 144 3.19 -2.75 -15.70
C ASP A 144 4.31 -1.93 -16.37
N THR A 145 4.18 -0.59 -16.38
CA THR A 145 5.19 0.33 -16.90
C THR A 145 6.18 0.71 -15.80
N PRO A 146 7.48 0.38 -15.92
CA PRO A 146 8.45 0.69 -14.89
C PRO A 146 8.56 2.19 -14.61
N THR A 147 8.38 2.59 -13.35
CA THR A 147 8.55 3.97 -12.90
C THR A 147 9.58 4.05 -11.78
N PRO A 148 10.46 5.07 -11.73
CA PRO A 148 11.38 5.25 -10.61
C PRO A 148 10.63 5.30 -9.29
N THR A 149 11.07 4.57 -8.27
CA THR A 149 10.43 4.57 -6.95
C THR A 149 11.05 5.59 -6.00
N ASP A 150 10.24 6.19 -5.14
CA ASP A 150 10.67 7.02 -4.01
C ASP A 150 10.93 6.22 -2.73
N ASN A 151 11.09 4.90 -2.84
CA ASN A 151 11.37 4.04 -1.69
C ASN A 151 12.81 4.29 -1.24
N ILE A 152 13.02 4.56 0.05
CA ILE A 152 14.34 4.96 0.59
C ILE A 152 15.44 3.91 0.39
N TYR A 153 15.10 2.64 0.22
CA TYR A 153 16.07 1.56 0.01
C TYR A 153 16.39 1.30 -1.47
N SER A 154 15.60 1.87 -2.38
CA SER A 154 15.69 1.61 -3.82
C SER A 154 15.38 2.86 -4.65
N GLN A 155 15.73 4.02 -4.11
CA GLN A 155 15.36 5.30 -4.70
C GLN A 155 15.87 5.42 -6.15
N GLY A 156 14.98 5.82 -7.05
CA GLY A 156 15.29 5.98 -8.47
C GLY A 156 15.31 4.67 -9.29
N VAL A 157 15.21 3.51 -8.65
CA VAL A 157 15.18 2.22 -9.37
C VAL A 157 13.84 2.07 -10.10
N PRO A 158 13.85 1.74 -11.41
CA PRO A 158 12.64 1.43 -12.16
C PRO A 158 11.86 0.30 -11.47
N THR A 159 10.59 0.55 -11.19
CA THR A 159 9.74 -0.32 -10.39
C THR A 159 8.44 -0.63 -11.11
N VAL A 160 8.08 -1.91 -11.12
CA VAL A 160 6.74 -2.40 -11.45
C VAL A 160 6.07 -2.90 -10.18
N ARG A 161 4.74 -2.79 -10.12
CA ARG A 161 3.97 -3.13 -8.91
C ARG A 161 2.78 -4.01 -9.25
N LEU A 162 2.45 -4.89 -8.33
CA LEU A 162 1.24 -5.69 -8.38
C LEU A 162 0.55 -5.63 -7.03
N TYR A 163 -0.72 -5.26 -7.04
CA TYR A 163 -1.54 -5.08 -5.86
C TYR A 163 -2.63 -6.14 -5.81
N SER A 164 -2.65 -6.95 -4.75
CA SER A 164 -3.83 -7.74 -4.38
C SER A 164 -4.77 -6.85 -3.58
N ILE A 165 -5.98 -6.60 -4.09
CA ILE A 165 -6.86 -5.59 -3.54
C ILE A 165 -7.99 -6.26 -2.75
N PHE A 166 -8.21 -5.77 -1.54
CA PHE A 166 -9.27 -6.20 -0.65
C PHE A 166 -10.20 -5.04 -0.31
N GLU A 167 -11.49 -5.33 -0.23
CA GLU A 167 -12.43 -4.48 0.49
C GLU A 167 -12.53 -4.97 1.92
N VAL A 168 -12.33 -4.07 2.86
CA VAL A 168 -12.44 -4.32 4.30
C VAL A 168 -13.60 -3.49 4.82
N MET A 169 -14.64 -4.15 5.29
CA MET A 169 -15.80 -3.48 5.86
C MET A 169 -15.72 -3.53 7.38
N ILE A 170 -15.63 -2.35 8.00
CA ILE A 170 -15.69 -2.17 9.45
C ILE A 170 -17.13 -1.89 9.85
N THR A 171 -17.71 -2.78 10.65
CA THR A 171 -19.09 -2.66 11.15
C THR A 171 -19.15 -2.44 12.65
N ASP A 172 -18.03 -2.64 13.37
CA ASP A 172 -17.94 -2.39 14.80
C ASP A 172 -17.99 -0.89 15.10
N THR A 173 -19.05 -0.44 15.78
CA THR A 173 -19.28 0.99 16.06
C THR A 173 -18.12 1.63 16.82
N ALA A 174 -17.52 0.92 17.77
CA ALA A 174 -16.38 1.44 18.54
C ALA A 174 -15.16 1.67 17.63
N LEU A 175 -14.89 0.73 16.71
CA LEU A 175 -13.83 0.88 15.72
C LEU A 175 -14.12 2.01 14.71
N CYS A 176 -15.36 2.18 14.26
CA CYS A 176 -15.75 3.32 13.42
C CYS A 176 -15.45 4.66 14.10
N LEU A 177 -15.84 4.81 15.37
CA LEU A 177 -15.55 6.02 16.15
C LEU A 177 -14.05 6.22 16.36
N ALA A 178 -13.28 5.13 16.54
CA ALA A 178 -11.83 5.22 16.64
C ALA A 178 -11.18 5.76 15.36
N LEU A 179 -11.65 5.33 14.17
CA LEU A 179 -11.18 5.85 12.88
C LEU A 179 -11.45 7.35 12.74
N LEU A 180 -12.68 7.78 13.02
CA LEU A 180 -13.07 9.19 12.98
C LEU A 180 -12.22 10.03 13.92
N ASN A 181 -12.13 9.62 15.19
CA ASN A 181 -11.32 10.29 16.20
C ASN A 181 -9.83 10.35 15.80
N ALA A 182 -9.29 9.28 15.20
CA ALA A 182 -7.90 9.26 14.74
C ALA A 182 -7.66 10.21 13.56
N SER A 183 -8.65 10.37 12.67
CA SER A 183 -8.61 11.31 11.55
C SER A 183 -8.54 12.76 12.02
N GLU A 184 -9.34 13.11 13.03
CA GLU A 184 -9.42 14.48 13.57
C GLU A 184 -8.28 14.82 14.54
N ARG A 185 -7.60 13.81 15.10
CA ARG A 185 -6.61 13.98 16.18
C ARG A 185 -5.43 14.86 15.78
N HIS A 186 -4.98 14.76 14.53
CA HIS A 186 -3.77 15.42 14.05
C HIS A 186 -4.02 16.12 12.73
N THR A 187 -3.42 17.30 12.56
CA THR A 187 -3.19 17.88 11.24
C THR A 187 -1.95 17.25 10.62
N ASP A 188 -1.75 17.41 9.31
CA ASP A 188 -0.56 16.89 8.63
C ASP A 188 0.73 17.51 9.20
N ALA A 189 0.71 18.80 9.53
CA ALA A 189 1.83 19.46 10.20
C ALA A 189 2.12 18.91 11.61
N ALA A 190 1.06 18.60 12.38
CA ALA A 190 1.21 17.98 13.70
C ALA A 190 1.79 16.56 13.59
N LEU A 191 1.32 15.78 12.61
CA LEU A 191 1.83 14.43 12.36
C LEU A 191 3.30 14.47 11.90
N GLY A 192 3.67 15.45 11.07
CA GLY A 192 5.06 15.70 10.69
C GLY A 192 5.95 16.01 11.91
N THR A 193 5.47 16.86 12.82
CA THR A 193 6.15 17.15 14.10
C THR A 193 6.33 15.88 14.94
N LEU A 194 5.33 15.01 15.01
CA LEU A 194 5.43 13.73 15.73
C LEU A 194 6.51 12.82 15.12
N ALA A 195 6.61 12.76 13.80
CA ALA A 195 7.67 12.00 13.12
C ALA A 195 9.07 12.58 13.45
N VAL A 196 9.23 13.90 13.46
CA VAL A 196 10.50 14.55 13.87
C VAL A 196 10.85 14.19 15.32
N ASN A 197 9.90 14.34 16.24
CA ASN A 197 10.11 14.02 17.67
C ASN A 197 10.45 12.54 17.88
N ASN A 198 9.83 11.65 17.10
CA ASN A 198 10.16 10.22 17.11
C ASN A 198 11.64 10.00 16.74
N ALA A 199 12.15 10.62 15.68
CA ALA A 199 13.56 10.50 15.30
C ALA A 199 14.50 11.06 16.37
N GLN A 200 14.19 12.23 16.93
CA GLN A 200 14.99 12.87 17.99
C GLN A 200 15.05 12.02 19.27
N SER A 201 14.04 11.19 19.51
CA SER A 201 13.99 10.26 20.64
C SER A 201 14.66 8.90 20.34
N GLY A 202 15.36 8.76 19.20
CA GLY A 202 16.02 7.53 18.76
C GLY A 202 15.13 6.57 17.95
N GLY A 203 13.92 7.00 17.58
CA GLY A 203 13.02 6.26 16.71
C GLY A 203 13.37 6.37 15.22
N ARG A 204 12.52 5.78 14.36
CA ARG A 204 12.73 5.73 12.90
C ARG A 204 12.27 7.00 12.17
N GLY A 205 11.79 8.00 12.89
CA GLY A 205 11.23 9.21 12.30
C GLY A 205 9.89 8.99 11.62
N ARG A 206 9.01 8.19 12.25
CA ARG A 206 7.69 7.84 11.71
C ARG A 206 6.58 8.20 12.69
N ALA A 207 5.44 8.60 12.15
CA ALA A 207 4.18 8.72 12.88
C ALA A 207 3.02 8.39 11.95
N ASN A 208 2.10 7.57 12.42
CA ASN A 208 0.97 7.07 11.63
C ASN A 208 -0.35 7.54 12.27
N SER A 209 -1.35 7.75 11.43
CA SER A 209 -2.70 8.19 11.78
C SER A 209 -3.65 7.71 10.68
N VAL A 210 -4.91 8.09 10.75
CA VAL A 210 -5.93 7.76 9.74
C VAL A 210 -6.36 9.05 9.05
N LEU A 211 -6.82 8.94 7.81
CA LEU A 211 -7.61 9.95 7.13
C LEU A 211 -8.95 9.31 6.75
N THR A 212 -10.06 9.86 7.25
CA THR A 212 -11.42 9.41 6.89
C THR A 212 -12.09 10.43 5.99
N ILE A 213 -12.52 10.01 4.80
CA ILE A 213 -13.18 10.88 3.80
C ILE A 213 -14.38 10.12 3.22
N PRO A 214 -15.52 10.77 2.93
CA PRO A 214 -16.61 10.12 2.20
C PRO A 214 -16.10 9.53 0.87
N LEU A 215 -16.38 8.25 0.62
CA LEU A 215 -15.89 7.55 -0.58
C LEU A 215 -16.35 8.23 -1.87
N ASP A 216 -17.57 8.77 -1.88
CA ASP A 216 -18.13 9.50 -3.01
C ASP A 216 -17.38 10.81 -3.29
N SER A 217 -16.91 11.50 -2.24
CA SER A 217 -16.09 12.72 -2.40
C SER A 217 -14.75 12.39 -3.05
N MET A 218 -14.08 11.33 -2.61
CA MET A 218 -12.82 10.84 -3.20
C MET A 218 -13.02 10.45 -4.68
N THR A 219 -14.09 9.71 -4.96
CA THR A 219 -14.43 9.29 -6.34
C THR A 219 -14.72 10.49 -7.22
N THR A 220 -15.49 11.47 -6.73
CA THR A 220 -15.82 12.69 -7.45
C THR A 220 -14.56 13.51 -7.76
N PHE A 221 -13.67 13.67 -6.78
CA PHE A 221 -12.40 14.37 -6.92
C PHE A 221 -11.54 13.82 -8.07
N TYR A 222 -11.40 12.50 -8.18
CA TYR A 222 -10.64 11.91 -9.30
C TYR A 222 -11.39 11.95 -10.64
N ARG A 223 -12.72 11.89 -10.65
CA ARG A 223 -13.51 11.93 -11.90
C ARG A 223 -13.45 13.27 -12.60
N ILE A 224 -13.33 14.37 -11.86
CA ILE A 224 -13.20 15.71 -12.47
C ILE A 224 -11.81 15.94 -13.11
N MET A 225 -10.81 15.13 -12.76
CA MET A 225 -9.49 15.17 -13.38
C MET A 225 -9.49 14.42 -14.72
N SER A 226 -8.68 14.91 -15.66
CA SER A 226 -8.38 14.13 -16.87
C SER A 226 -7.59 12.86 -16.52
N PRO A 227 -7.72 11.76 -17.29
CA PRO A 227 -7.04 10.50 -17.00
C PRO A 227 -5.53 10.64 -16.76
N ASP A 228 -4.85 11.48 -17.56
CA ASP A 228 -3.40 11.69 -17.47
C ASP A 228 -2.96 12.44 -16.20
N GLN A 229 -3.87 13.17 -15.55
CA GLN A 229 -3.59 13.92 -14.32
C GLN A 229 -3.81 13.09 -13.05
N ARG A 230 -4.52 11.96 -13.14
CA ARG A 230 -4.91 11.17 -11.97
C ARG A 230 -3.69 10.55 -11.30
N TYR A 231 -2.77 9.99 -12.09
CA TYR A 231 -1.60 9.25 -11.62
C TYR A 231 -0.40 10.17 -11.35
N GLY A 232 -0.59 11.14 -10.46
CA GLY A 232 0.43 12.10 -10.05
C GLY A 232 0.25 12.53 -8.60
N ALA A 233 1.09 13.46 -8.15
CA ALA A 233 0.92 14.08 -6.84
C ALA A 233 -0.37 14.91 -6.85
N VAL A 234 -1.37 14.46 -6.10
CA VAL A 234 -2.64 15.15 -5.94
C VAL A 234 -2.88 15.46 -4.46
N ASN A 235 -3.70 16.49 -4.22
CA ASN A 235 -4.03 16.93 -2.88
C ASN A 235 -5.54 17.12 -2.78
N LEU A 236 -6.17 16.44 -1.81
CA LEU A 236 -7.60 16.55 -1.51
C LEU A 236 -7.74 17.19 -0.13
N ASP A 237 -8.38 18.36 -0.08
CA ASP A 237 -8.65 19.11 1.16
C ASP A 237 -7.41 19.36 2.04
N GLY A 238 -6.24 19.54 1.42
CA GLY A 238 -4.97 19.77 2.10
C GLY A 238 -4.14 18.50 2.30
N HIS A 239 -4.70 17.31 2.08
CA HIS A 239 -4.03 16.03 2.26
C HIS A 239 -3.37 15.53 0.96
N PRO A 240 -2.04 15.36 0.92
CA PRO A 240 -1.35 14.71 -0.19
C PRO A 240 -1.76 13.22 -0.26
N LEU A 241 -2.14 12.76 -1.45
CA LEU A 241 -2.53 11.36 -1.67
C LEU A 241 -1.44 10.61 -2.44
N ASP A 242 -1.16 9.38 -2.02
CA ASP A 242 -0.29 8.47 -2.75
C ASP A 242 -1.00 7.96 -4.01
N PRO A 243 -0.31 7.82 -5.17
CA PRO A 243 -0.92 7.29 -6.39
C PRO A 243 -1.59 5.92 -6.23
N SER A 244 -1.15 5.09 -5.27
CA SER A 244 -1.77 3.78 -4.97
C SER A 244 -3.20 3.89 -4.45
N VAL A 245 -3.66 5.06 -3.99
CA VAL A 245 -5.08 5.30 -3.66
C VAL A 245 -5.97 5.00 -4.86
N LEU A 246 -5.51 5.31 -6.08
CA LEU A 246 -6.24 4.98 -7.28
C LEU A 246 -6.46 3.48 -7.42
N ALA A 247 -5.51 2.64 -6.99
CA ALA A 247 -5.65 1.18 -7.12
C ALA A 247 -6.88 0.65 -6.37
N ILE A 248 -7.30 1.27 -5.26
CA ILE A 248 -8.47 0.82 -4.50
C ILE A 248 -9.81 1.42 -4.99
N LEU A 249 -9.79 2.34 -5.97
CA LEU A 249 -10.98 2.98 -6.54
C LEU A 249 -11.36 2.33 -7.88
N ASP A 250 -12.12 1.24 -7.83
CA ASP A 250 -12.54 0.42 -8.99
C ASP A 250 -13.23 1.22 -10.11
N SER A 251 -14.00 2.26 -9.78
CA SER A 251 -14.76 3.06 -10.73
C SER A 251 -13.97 4.20 -11.40
N ILE A 252 -12.67 4.31 -11.10
CA ILE A 252 -11.78 5.32 -11.67
C ILE A 252 -10.85 4.66 -12.68
N ASP A 253 -10.97 5.10 -13.93
CA ASP A 253 -10.07 4.71 -15.01
C ASP A 253 -8.70 5.40 -14.87
N VAL A 254 -7.63 4.63 -14.97
CA VAL A 254 -6.25 5.10 -14.75
C VAL A 254 -5.35 4.38 -15.75
N PRO A 255 -4.84 5.06 -16.78
CA PRO A 255 -4.04 4.43 -17.85
C PRO A 255 -2.82 3.66 -17.35
N GLN A 256 -2.27 4.03 -16.20
CA GLN A 256 -1.09 3.43 -15.59
C GLN A 256 -1.41 2.13 -14.83
N LEU A 257 -2.68 1.84 -14.56
CA LEU A 257 -3.13 0.67 -13.80
C LEU A 257 -3.91 -0.28 -14.70
N GLN A 258 -3.38 -1.49 -14.91
CA GLN A 258 -4.14 -2.59 -15.48
C GLN A 258 -4.92 -3.30 -14.36
N ARG A 259 -6.24 -3.38 -14.46
CA ARG A 259 -7.10 -4.09 -13.51
C ARG A 259 -7.52 -5.46 -14.05
N LEU A 260 -7.56 -6.47 -13.18
CA LEU A 260 -7.94 -7.86 -13.47
C LEU A 260 -8.96 -8.38 -12.47
#